data_AF-A0A662XX84-F1
#
_entry.id   AF-A0A662XX84-F1
#
_cell.length_a   1.000
_cell.length_b   1.000
_cell.length_c   1.000
_cell.angle_alpha   90.00
_cell.angle_beta   90.00
_cell.angle_gamma   90.00
#
_symmetry.space_group_name_H-M   'P 1'
#
loop_
_entity.id
_entity.type
_entity.pdbx_description
1 polymer ?
#
loop_
_entity_poly.entity_id
_entity_poly.type
_entity_poly.pdbx_seq_one_letter_code
_entity_poly.pdbx_strand_id
1 'polypeptide(L)'
;MDVEVQVPQGGFYLFPCFRRHRKALLVRGISTDEQLCAHLLQDTGVAILPGSCFGRAPEELFARLAFVDFKGEIALYLIESMQDAPTLEAIEGFIQSVCPNLDIAMRKLAAWMAPARAQTAPSVAAIAY
;
A
#
# COMPACT_ATOMS: atom_id res chain seq x y z
N MET A 1 -4.14 -6.05 3.59
CA MET A 1 -4.85 -5.05 2.76
C MET A 1 -5.63 -5.80 1.69
N ASP A 2 -6.95 -5.67 1.63
CA ASP A 2 -7.79 -6.37 0.61
C ASP A 2 -7.93 -5.50 -0.66
N VAL A 3 -6.92 -5.52 -1.52
CA VAL A 3 -6.91 -4.78 -2.79
C VAL A 3 -6.76 -5.80 -3.92
N GLU A 4 -7.60 -5.65 -4.94
CA GLU A 4 -7.55 -6.54 -6.09
C GLU A 4 -6.33 -6.22 -6.94
N VAL A 5 -5.51 -7.23 -7.24
CA VAL A 5 -4.33 -7.09 -8.09
C VAL A 5 -4.14 -8.40 -8.86
N GLN A 6 -3.76 -8.29 -10.13
CA GLN A 6 -3.41 -9.46 -10.93
C GLN A 6 -2.03 -9.97 -10.51
N VAL A 7 -1.83 -11.29 -10.55
CA VAL A 7 -0.52 -11.89 -10.28
C VAL A 7 0.45 -11.44 -11.39
N PRO A 8 1.55 -10.74 -11.05
CA PRO A 8 2.49 -10.28 -12.06
C PRO A 8 3.20 -11.46 -12.70
N GLN A 9 3.30 -11.45 -14.03
CA GLN A 9 4.09 -12.44 -14.79
C GLN A 9 5.50 -11.93 -15.14
N GLY A 10 5.80 -10.66 -14.86
CA GLY A 10 7.09 -10.04 -15.13
C GLY A 10 7.02 -8.51 -15.01
N GLY A 11 8.16 -7.87 -15.26
CA GLY A 11 8.31 -6.42 -15.15
C GLY A 11 8.42 -5.94 -13.71
N PHE A 12 8.14 -4.66 -13.50
CA PHE A 12 8.40 -3.96 -12.25
C PHE A 12 7.27 -3.03 -11.80
N TYR A 13 6.08 -3.26 -12.37
CA TYR A 13 4.87 -2.55 -12.03
C TYR A 13 3.74 -3.51 -11.67
N LEU A 14 2.91 -3.10 -10.71
CA LEU A 14 1.61 -3.70 -10.42
C LEU A 14 0.50 -2.73 -10.84
N PHE A 15 -0.69 -3.27 -11.11
CA PHE A 15 -1.87 -2.49 -11.47
C PHE A 15 -3.06 -2.78 -10.53
N PRO A 16 -2.95 -2.46 -9.23
CA PRO A 16 -4.01 -2.67 -8.26
C PRO A 16 -5.29 -1.86 -8.55
N CYS A 17 -6.43 -2.43 -8.14
CA CYS A 17 -7.75 -1.85 -8.22
C CYS A 17 -8.34 -1.66 -6.81
N PHE A 18 -8.66 -0.42 -6.47
CA PHE A 18 -9.21 -0.03 -5.15
C PHE A 18 -10.73 0.01 -5.13
N ARG A 19 -11.40 -0.46 -6.19
CA ARG A 19 -12.85 -0.41 -6.36
C ARG A 19 -13.65 -1.02 -5.20
N ARG A 20 -13.13 -2.07 -4.56
CA ARG A 20 -13.74 -2.71 -3.38
C ARG A 20 -13.90 -1.74 -2.19
N HIS A 21 -13.05 -0.71 -2.13
CA HIS A 21 -13.05 0.32 -1.09
C HIS A 21 -13.82 1.59 -1.46
N ARG A 22 -14.54 1.59 -2.60
CA ARG A 22 -15.26 2.78 -3.10
C ARG A 22 -16.11 3.47 -2.03
N LYS A 23 -16.86 2.72 -1.22
CA LYS A 23 -17.71 3.31 -0.16
C LYS A 23 -16.88 4.08 0.88
N ALA A 24 -15.78 3.49 1.35
CA ALA A 24 -14.89 4.12 2.32
C ALA A 24 -14.14 5.33 1.71
N LEU A 25 -13.74 5.23 0.45
CA LEU A 25 -13.09 6.32 -0.29
C LEU A 25 -14.05 7.49 -0.52
N LEU A 26 -15.32 7.23 -0.86
CA LEU A 26 -16.34 8.28 -1.03
C LEU A 26 -16.58 9.09 0.24
N VAL A 27 -16.57 8.44 1.43
CA VAL A 27 -16.66 9.15 2.73
C VAL A 27 -15.51 10.15 2.91
N ARG A 28 -14.36 9.90 2.28
CA ARG A 28 -13.18 10.78 2.28
C ARG A 28 -13.18 11.78 1.12
N GLY A 29 -14.26 11.85 0.34
CA GLY A 29 -14.35 12.72 -0.84
C GLY A 29 -13.62 12.20 -2.09
N ILE A 30 -13.21 10.92 -2.09
CA ILE A 30 -12.45 10.31 -3.19
C ILE A 30 -13.40 9.48 -4.06
N SER A 31 -13.63 9.92 -5.29
CA SER A 31 -14.45 9.22 -6.29
C SER A 31 -13.67 8.79 -7.54
N THR A 32 -12.48 9.34 -7.75
CA THR A 32 -11.61 9.09 -8.93
C THR A 32 -10.22 8.60 -8.53
N ASP A 33 -9.50 7.97 -9.46
CA ASP A 33 -8.13 7.51 -9.25
C ASP A 33 -7.12 8.65 -9.08
N GLU A 34 -7.32 9.78 -9.76
CA GLU A 34 -6.51 11.00 -9.55
C GLU A 34 -6.64 11.52 -8.11
N GLN A 35 -7.86 11.62 -7.60
CA GLN A 35 -8.10 11.99 -6.20
C GLN A 35 -7.49 10.97 -5.24
N LEU A 36 -7.63 9.67 -5.52
CA LEU A 36 -7.03 8.60 -4.73
C LEU A 36 -5.51 8.80 -4.61
N CYS A 37 -4.84 8.99 -5.75
CA CYS A 37 -3.39 9.15 -5.79
C CYS A 37 -2.94 10.45 -5.12
N ALA A 38 -3.66 11.55 -5.33
CA ALA A 38 -3.37 12.84 -4.71
C ALA A 38 -3.51 12.81 -3.18
N HIS A 39 -4.62 12.26 -2.67
CA HIS A 39 -4.83 12.14 -1.23
C HIS A 39 -3.82 11.19 -0.58
N LEU A 40 -3.51 10.05 -1.21
CA LEU A 40 -2.48 9.14 -0.71
C LEU A 40 -1.13 9.85 -0.58
N LEU A 41 -0.73 10.59 -1.62
CA LEU A 41 0.53 11.34 -1.62
C LEU A 41 0.54 12.42 -0.52
N GLN A 42 -0.52 13.21 -0.41
CA GLN A 42 -0.62 14.27 0.60
C GLN A 42 -0.59 13.71 2.03
N ASP A 43 -1.33 12.64 2.29
CA ASP A 43 -1.48 12.09 3.63
C ASP A 43 -0.26 11.28 4.09
N THR A 44 0.47 10.65 3.16
CA THR A 44 1.48 9.63 3.51
C THR A 44 2.87 9.88 2.92
N GLY A 45 2.96 10.69 1.87
CA GLY A 45 4.16 10.84 1.04
C GLY A 45 4.37 9.72 0.02
N VAL A 46 3.45 8.74 -0.09
CA VAL A 46 3.55 7.64 -1.06
C VAL A 46 2.96 8.06 -2.40
N ALA A 47 3.77 8.02 -3.45
CA ALA A 47 3.35 8.34 -4.81
C ALA A 47 3.06 7.07 -5.62
N ILE A 48 1.90 7.01 -6.27
CA ILE A 48 1.53 6.04 -7.31
C ILE A 48 0.85 6.78 -8.45
N LEU A 49 0.70 6.14 -9.62
CA LEU A 49 0.15 6.79 -10.82
C LEU A 49 -1.32 6.40 -11.04
N PRO A 50 -2.22 7.35 -11.35
CA PRO A 50 -3.61 7.05 -11.68
C PRO A 50 -3.74 6.10 -12.87
N GLY A 51 -4.73 5.20 -12.83
CA GLY A 51 -5.04 4.27 -13.92
C GLY A 51 -5.56 4.98 -15.18
N SER A 52 -6.20 6.13 -15.00
CA SER A 52 -6.70 7.02 -16.05
C SER A 52 -5.59 7.53 -16.99
N CYS A 53 -4.37 7.71 -16.50
CA CYS A 53 -3.19 7.98 -17.35
C CYS A 53 -2.86 6.83 -18.32
N PHE A 54 -3.45 5.65 -18.13
CA PHE A 54 -3.28 4.46 -18.96
C PHE A 54 -4.58 4.05 -19.68
N GLY A 55 -5.57 4.95 -19.77
CA GLY A 55 -6.80 4.74 -20.54
C GLY A 55 -7.91 3.98 -19.81
N ARG A 56 -7.84 3.83 -18.47
CA ARG A 56 -8.97 3.36 -17.66
C ARG A 56 -9.93 4.52 -17.36
N ALA A 57 -11.19 4.23 -17.06
CA ALA A 57 -12.08 5.28 -16.59
C ALA A 57 -11.71 5.67 -15.14
N PRO A 58 -11.66 6.97 -14.77
CA PRO A 58 -11.16 7.42 -13.47
C PRO A 58 -11.89 6.80 -12.27
N GLU A 59 -13.19 6.54 -12.40
CA GLU A 59 -14.02 5.95 -11.37
C GLU A 59 -13.73 4.46 -11.17
N GLU A 60 -12.95 3.84 -12.06
CA GLU A 60 -12.56 2.44 -11.91
C GLU A 60 -11.55 2.22 -10.78
N LEU A 61 -10.89 3.28 -10.30
CA LEU A 61 -9.97 3.29 -9.16
C LEU A 61 -8.77 2.35 -9.33
N PHE A 62 -8.23 2.29 -10.55
CA PHE A 62 -6.95 1.62 -10.81
C PHE A 62 -5.79 2.57 -10.52
N ALA A 63 -4.65 2.01 -10.13
CA ALA A 63 -3.40 2.75 -10.07
C ALA A 63 -2.23 1.87 -10.51
N ARG A 64 -1.20 2.47 -11.07
CA ARG A 64 0.08 1.82 -11.36
C ARG A 64 1.05 2.07 -10.22
N LEU A 65 1.55 0.98 -9.64
CA LEU A 65 2.52 0.98 -8.54
C LEU A 65 3.85 0.41 -9.04
N ALA A 66 4.96 1.09 -8.79
CA ALA A 66 6.31 0.58 -9.05
C ALA A 66 6.90 -0.03 -7.78
N PHE A 67 7.61 -1.15 -7.90
CA PHE A 67 8.27 -1.82 -6.77
C PHE A 67 9.79 -1.93 -6.94
N VAL A 68 10.40 -1.02 -7.70
CA VAL A 68 11.85 -0.94 -7.92
C VAL A 68 12.47 0.01 -6.90
N ASP A 69 12.65 -0.47 -5.68
CA ASP A 69 13.43 0.22 -4.65
C ASP A 69 14.21 -0.85 -3.88
N PHE A 70 15.21 -1.44 -4.53
CA PHE A 70 16.05 -2.48 -3.93
C PHE A 70 17.53 -2.13 -4.03
N LYS A 71 18.24 -2.36 -2.93
CA LYS A 71 19.70 -2.25 -2.84
C LYS A 71 20.33 -3.52 -3.42
N GLY A 72 20.54 -3.53 -4.74
CA GLY A 72 20.97 -4.71 -5.49
C GLY A 72 22.25 -5.37 -4.96
N GLU A 73 23.24 -4.59 -4.54
CA GLU A 73 24.49 -5.12 -3.96
C GLU A 73 24.25 -5.92 -2.66
N ILE A 74 23.40 -5.40 -1.78
CA ILE A 74 23.02 -6.07 -0.52
C ILE A 74 22.17 -7.30 -0.83
N ALA A 75 21.26 -7.18 -1.78
CA ALA A 75 20.40 -8.28 -2.21
C ALA A 75 21.23 -9.48 -2.69
N LEU A 76 22.19 -9.24 -3.59
CA LEU A 76 23.05 -10.29 -4.14
C LEU A 76 23.91 -10.94 -3.05
N TYR A 77 24.55 -10.15 -2.18
CA TYR A 77 25.33 -10.67 -1.07
C TYR A 77 24.49 -11.55 -0.12
N LEU A 78 23.29 -11.09 0.24
CA LEU A 78 22.40 -11.84 1.13
C LEU A 78 21.92 -13.14 0.47
N ILE A 79 21.55 -13.10 -0.81
CA ILE A 79 21.11 -14.28 -1.57
C ILE A 79 22.24 -15.31 -1.68
N GLU A 80 23.47 -14.88 -1.96
CA GLU A 80 24.64 -15.78 -2.01
C GLU A 80 24.93 -16.44 -0.65
N SER A 81 24.60 -15.77 0.44
CA SER A 81 24.75 -16.30 1.79
C SER A 81 23.62 -17.24 2.24
N MET A 82 22.51 -17.30 1.50
CA MET A 82 21.36 -18.16 1.80
C MET A 82 21.60 -19.57 1.25
N GLN A 83 21.63 -20.57 2.13
CA GLN A 83 21.83 -21.98 1.77
C GLN A 83 20.53 -22.73 1.43
N ASP A 84 19.40 -22.27 1.95
CA ASP A 84 18.09 -22.93 1.84
C ASP A 84 16.99 -21.93 1.41
N ALA A 85 15.82 -22.46 1.05
CA ALA A 85 14.63 -21.64 0.82
C ALA A 85 14.28 -20.84 2.10
N PRO A 86 14.12 -19.51 2.02
CA PRO A 86 13.94 -18.68 3.21
C PRO A 86 12.57 -18.89 3.85
N THR A 87 12.51 -18.82 5.19
CA THR A 87 11.24 -18.75 5.93
C THR A 87 10.54 -17.41 5.68
N LEU A 88 9.27 -17.30 6.07
CA LEU A 88 8.53 -16.03 5.93
C LEU A 88 9.17 -14.90 6.75
N GLU A 89 9.65 -15.17 7.98
CA GLU A 89 10.36 -14.16 8.77
C GLU A 89 11.68 -13.75 8.11
N ALA A 90 12.42 -14.71 7.53
CA ALA A 90 13.64 -14.42 6.79
C ALA A 90 13.36 -13.54 5.55
N ILE A 91 12.23 -13.76 4.86
CA ILE A 91 11.78 -12.91 3.75
C ILE A 91 11.45 -11.49 4.24
N GLU A 92 10.77 -11.34 5.38
CA GLU A 92 10.44 -10.01 5.92
C GLU A 92 11.72 -9.23 6.30
N GLY A 93 12.65 -9.86 7.02
CA GLY A 93 13.93 -9.25 7.36
C GLY A 93 14.78 -8.91 6.13
N PHE A 94 14.73 -9.76 5.09
CA PHE A 94 15.36 -9.49 3.80
C PHE A 94 14.76 -8.25 3.13
N ILE A 95 13.43 -8.15 3.03
CA ILE A 95 12.74 -7.01 2.41
C ILE A 95 13.06 -5.72 3.18
N GLN A 96 13.05 -5.73 4.51
CA GLN A 96 13.38 -4.55 5.31
C GLN A 96 14.84 -4.09 5.10
N SER A 97 15.76 -5.03 4.84
CA SER A 97 17.18 -4.72 4.62
C SER A 97 17.44 -4.23 3.19
N VAL A 98 16.82 -4.87 2.20
CA VAL A 98 17.08 -4.66 0.78
C VAL A 98 16.20 -3.56 0.19
N CYS A 99 14.93 -3.49 0.60
CA CYS A 99 13.91 -2.59 0.07
C CYS A 99 13.25 -1.72 1.16
N PRO A 100 14.02 -0.96 1.96
CA PRO A 100 13.49 -0.28 3.15
C PRO A 100 12.41 0.75 2.83
N ASN A 101 12.52 1.54 1.74
CA ASN A 101 11.49 2.55 1.46
C ASN A 101 10.23 1.89 0.89
N LEU A 102 10.36 0.80 0.14
CA LEU A 102 9.22 0.00 -0.30
C LEU A 102 8.45 -0.60 0.88
N ASP A 103 9.13 -1.16 1.88
CA ASP A 103 8.48 -1.67 3.11
C ASP A 103 7.72 -0.54 3.83
N ILE A 104 8.38 0.60 4.04
CA ILE A 104 7.76 1.77 4.67
C ILE A 104 6.53 2.25 3.87
N ALA A 105 6.65 2.35 2.55
CA ALA A 105 5.57 2.79 1.68
C ALA A 105 4.37 1.83 1.73
N MET A 106 4.61 0.52 1.69
CA MET A 106 3.55 -0.48 1.76
C MET A 106 2.86 -0.52 3.13
N ARG A 107 3.61 -0.32 4.23
CA ARG A 107 3.02 -0.17 5.57
C ARG A 107 2.16 1.09 5.68
N LYS A 108 2.64 2.22 5.15
CA LYS A 108 1.88 3.48 5.10
C LYS A 108 0.59 3.31 4.28
N LEU A 109 0.68 2.71 3.09
CA LEU A 109 -0.49 2.44 2.25
C LEU A 109 -1.50 1.52 2.95
N ALA A 110 -1.02 0.43 3.58
CA ALA A 110 -1.88 -0.49 4.31
C ALA A 110 -2.60 0.19 5.49
N ALA A 111 -1.90 1.03 6.25
CA ALA A 111 -2.48 1.81 7.35
C ALA A 111 -3.48 2.85 6.84
N TRP A 112 -3.17 3.54 5.73
CA TRP A 112 -4.02 4.55 5.11
C TRP A 112 -5.31 3.99 4.51
N MET A 113 -5.27 2.72 4.08
CA MET A 113 -6.44 1.96 3.61
C MET A 113 -7.22 1.28 4.74
N ALA A 114 -6.68 1.21 5.96
CA ALA A 114 -7.39 0.61 7.08
C ALA A 114 -8.63 1.45 7.42
N PRO A 115 -9.76 0.83 7.79
CA PRO A 115 -10.93 1.57 8.24
C PRO A 115 -10.55 2.48 9.40
N ALA A 116 -11.06 3.71 9.40
CA ALA A 116 -10.90 4.60 10.53
C ALA A 116 -11.40 3.87 11.78
N ARG A 117 -10.51 3.69 12.78
CA ARG A 117 -10.95 3.15 14.08
C ARG A 117 -12.06 4.06 14.57
N ALA A 118 -13.22 3.49 14.88
CA ALA A 118 -14.25 4.20 15.62
C ALA A 118 -13.57 4.78 16.86
N GLN A 119 -13.54 6.11 16.96
CA GLN A 119 -13.10 6.77 18.18
C GLN A 119 -14.13 6.38 19.25
N THR A 120 -13.76 5.51 20.18
CA THR A 120 -14.55 5.32 21.39
C THR A 120 -14.57 6.65 22.11
N ALA A 121 -15.73 7.33 22.07
CA ALA A 121 -15.98 8.51 22.88
C ALA A 121 -15.65 8.17 24.34
N PRO A 122 -14.99 9.08 25.10
CA PRO A 122 -14.72 8.83 26.50
C PRO A 122 -16.06 8.58 27.21
N SER A 123 -16.18 7.45 27.91
CA SER A 123 -17.33 7.21 28.76
C SER A 123 -17.35 8.31 29.80
N VAL A 124 -18.42 9.11 29.80
CA VAL A 124 -18.70 9.99 30.93
C VAL A 124 -19.00 9.05 32.08
N ALA A 125 -18.00 8.85 32.95
CA ALA A 125 -18.18 8.17 34.21
C ALA A 125 -19.33 8.88 34.94
N ALA A 126 -20.41 8.14 35.19
CA ALA A 126 -21.52 8.60 35.97
C ALA A 126 -20.99 8.99 37.36
N ILE A 127 -20.93 10.29 37.62
CA ILE A 127 -20.90 10.80 38.99
C ILE A 127 -22.31 10.58 39.52
N ALA A 128 -22.50 9.48 40.24
CA ALA A 128 -23.69 9.22 41.04
C ALA A 128 -23.29 9.34 42.52
N TYR A 129 -23.83 10.40 43.14
CA TYR A 129 -23.98 10.71 44.57
C TYR A 129 -22.75 10.70 45.48
#